data_AF-A0A9E5VNW8-F1
#
_entry.id   AF-A0A9E5VNW8-F1
#
_cell.length_a   1.000
_cell.length_b   1.000
_cell.length_c   1.000
_cell.angle_alpha   90.00
_cell.angle_beta   90.00
_cell.angle_gamma   90.00
#
_symmetry.space_group_name_H-M   'P 1'
#
loop_
_entity.id
_entity.type
_entity.pdbx_description
1 polymer ?
#
loop_
_entity_poly.entity_id
_entity_poly.type
_entity_poly.pdbx_seq_one_letter_code
_entity_poly.pdbx_strand_id
1 'polypeptide(L)'
;AVDEDKIQIVFMFDNGWASVYSEAFPLFQKYGMIGSVSIIPSLITESEYMNYAEVCELYIQGWDILNHCYFHKENMYDQPEQQLLEFNRGREWMKRNYLVKCADVAVIPYGEPLSN
;
A
#
# COMPACT_ATOMS: atom_id res chain seq x y z
N ALA A 1 14.73 -18.18 1.25
CA ALA A 1 13.71 -19.22 1.02
C ALA A 1 12.73 -19.16 2.19
N VAL A 2 11.44 -19.32 1.92
CA VAL A 2 10.43 -19.40 3.00
C VAL A 2 10.65 -20.72 3.74
N ASP A 3 10.73 -20.64 5.06
CA ASP A 3 10.89 -21.80 5.95
C ASP A 3 9.50 -22.40 6.21
N GLU A 4 9.16 -23.48 5.49
CA GLU A 4 7.82 -24.10 5.53
C GLU A 4 7.48 -24.70 6.91
N ASP A 5 8.48 -24.93 7.77
CA ASP A 5 8.31 -25.45 9.12
C ASP A 5 8.01 -24.35 10.16
N LYS A 6 8.00 -23.07 9.75
CA LYS A 6 7.68 -21.93 10.62
C LYS A 6 6.39 -21.24 10.22
N ILE A 7 5.67 -20.76 11.24
CA ILE A 7 4.51 -19.89 11.05
C ILE A 7 4.95 -18.63 10.30
N GLN A 8 4.35 -18.43 9.12
CA GLN A 8 4.55 -17.24 8.32
C GLN A 8 3.56 -16.16 8.74
N ILE A 9 4.06 -14.95 8.99
CA ILE A 9 3.26 -13.79 9.37
C ILE A 9 3.57 -12.66 8.39
N VAL A 10 2.54 -12.00 7.90
CA VAL A 10 2.66 -10.79 7.06
C VAL A 10 2.08 -9.62 7.85
N PHE A 11 2.84 -8.55 7.98
CA PHE A 11 2.38 -7.29 8.57
C PHE A 11 1.97 -6.34 7.45
N MET A 12 0.71 -5.91 7.47
CA MET A 12 0.15 -5.00 6.49
C MET A 12 -0.40 -3.75 7.17
N PHE A 13 -0.09 -2.59 6.60
CA PHE A 13 -0.60 -1.29 7.03
C PHE A 13 -1.41 -0.67 5.90
N ASP A 14 -2.54 -0.05 6.23
CA ASP A 14 -3.39 0.60 5.25
C ASP A 14 -3.22 2.12 5.24
N ASN A 15 -3.58 2.73 4.11
CA ASN A 15 -3.65 4.16 3.84
C ASN A 15 -2.32 4.91 3.66
N GLY A 16 -1.19 4.36 4.07
CA GLY A 16 0.10 5.01 3.90
C GLY A 16 0.32 6.18 4.85
N TRP A 17 -0.19 6.08 6.08
CA TRP A 17 0.03 7.08 7.13
C TRP A 17 1.51 7.37 7.39
N ALA A 18 1.85 8.63 7.68
CA ALA A 18 3.23 9.06 7.96
C ALA A 18 3.88 8.30 9.14
N SER A 19 3.08 7.86 10.11
CA SER A 19 3.54 7.06 11.26
C SER A 19 4.09 5.68 10.89
N VAL A 20 3.73 5.14 9.72
CA VAL A 20 4.35 3.90 9.20
C VAL A 20 5.84 4.15 8.96
N TYR A 21 6.20 5.31 8.41
CA TYR A 21 7.58 5.70 8.20
C TYR A 21 8.26 6.16 9.50
N SER A 22 7.63 7.03 10.29
CA SER A 22 8.29 7.61 11.47
C SER A 22 8.44 6.64 12.64
N GLU A 23 7.50 5.71 12.82
CA GLU A 23 7.45 4.81 13.98
C GLU A 23 7.68 3.34 13.60
N ALA A 24 6.87 2.81 12.68
CA ALA A 24 6.89 1.37 12.38
C ALA A 24 8.17 0.96 11.66
N PHE A 25 8.64 1.75 10.70
CA PHE A 25 9.82 1.43 9.91
C PHE A 25 11.11 1.30 10.74
N PRO A 26 11.48 2.25 11.64
CA PRO A 26 12.63 2.08 12.53
C PRO A 26 12.51 0.87 13.47
N LEU A 27 11.29 0.58 13.94
CA LEU A 27 11.05 -0.58 14.79
C LEU A 27 11.26 -1.90 14.03
N PHE A 28 10.79 -1.98 12.79
CA PHE A 28 10.98 -3.13 11.93
C PHE A 28 12.46 -3.33 11.57
N GLN A 29 13.17 -2.25 11.25
CA GLN A 29 14.63 -2.30 11.04
C GLN A 29 15.38 -2.84 12.26
N LYS A 30 15.02 -2.39 13.47
CA LYS A 30 15.62 -2.87 14.74
C LYS A 30 15.51 -4.39 14.91
N TYR A 31 14.45 -5.01 14.40
CA TYR A 31 14.22 -6.45 14.50
C TYR A 31 14.49 -7.22 13.20
N GLY A 32 15.02 -6.56 12.16
CA GLY A 32 15.29 -7.19 10.87
C GLY A 32 14.02 -7.68 10.16
N MET A 33 12.88 -7.04 10.41
CA MET A 33 11.60 -7.35 9.79
C MET A 33 11.31 -6.43 8.60
N ILE A 34 10.46 -6.90 7.69
CA ILE A 34 9.89 -6.12 6.59
C ILE A 34 8.37 -6.14 6.68
N GLY A 35 7.75 -5.03 6.30
CA GLY A 35 6.30 -4.89 6.26
C GLY A 35 5.79 -4.60 4.85
N SER A 36 4.48 -4.58 4.73
CA SER A 36 3.78 -4.08 3.54
C SER A 36 2.91 -2.89 3.91
N VAL A 37 2.82 -1.90 3.03
CA VAL A 37 1.95 -0.75 3.22
C VAL A 37 1.20 -0.42 1.93
N SER A 38 -0.12 -0.27 2.02
CA SER A 38 -0.94 0.17 0.92
C SER A 38 -1.02 1.70 0.89
N ILE A 39 -0.83 2.30 -0.29
CA ILE A 39 -0.80 3.77 -0.44
C ILE A 39 -1.99 4.28 -1.26
N ILE A 40 -2.39 5.52 -0.98
CA ILE A 40 -3.40 6.27 -1.71
C ILE A 40 -2.70 7.41 -2.45
N PRO A 41 -2.39 7.28 -3.75
CA PRO A 41 -1.63 8.28 -4.50
C PRO A 41 -2.14 9.71 -4.40
N SER A 42 -3.46 9.93 -4.26
CA SER A 42 -3.99 11.29 -4.14
C SER A 42 -3.64 11.99 -2.82
N LEU A 43 -3.19 11.25 -1.81
CA LEU A 43 -2.92 11.76 -0.47
C LEU A 43 -1.41 11.89 -0.18
N ILE A 44 -0.54 11.56 -1.13
CA ILE A 44 0.92 11.54 -0.93
C ILE A 44 1.55 12.92 -0.71
N THR A 45 0.79 13.99 -0.91
CA THR A 45 1.21 15.37 -0.63
C THR A 45 0.66 15.91 0.69
N GLU A 46 -0.23 15.16 1.34
CA GLU A 46 -0.88 15.54 2.59
C GLU A 46 0.01 15.17 3.77
N SER A 47 0.15 16.07 4.75
CA SER A 47 1.11 15.94 5.84
C SER A 47 0.88 14.77 6.79
N GLU A 48 -0.34 14.23 6.83
CA GLU A 48 -0.68 13.08 7.66
C GLU A 48 -0.22 11.74 7.04
N TYR A 49 0.12 11.76 5.75
CA TYR A 49 0.49 10.59 4.96
C TYR A 49 1.99 10.65 4.63
N MET A 50 2.56 9.49 4.32
CA MET A 50 3.92 9.44 3.83
C MET A 50 4.02 10.19 2.50
N ASN A 51 5.05 11.01 2.37
CA ASN A 51 5.37 11.63 1.10
C ASN A 51 6.10 10.64 0.18
N TYR A 52 6.29 11.03 -1.08
CA TYR A 52 6.90 10.14 -2.08
C TYR A 52 8.32 9.69 -1.72
N ALA A 53 9.13 10.55 -1.10
CA ALA A 53 10.50 10.20 -0.73
C ALA A 53 10.51 9.12 0.36
N GLU A 54 9.61 9.24 1.35
CA GLU A 54 9.45 8.25 2.43
C GLU A 54 8.95 6.90 1.89
N VAL A 55 7.96 6.92 0.99
CA VAL A 55 7.48 5.70 0.31
C VAL A 55 8.60 5.05 -0.52
N CYS A 56 9.41 5.85 -1.21
CA CYS A 56 10.55 5.35 -1.97
C CYS A 56 11.61 4.71 -1.08
N GLU A 57 11.89 5.30 0.08
CA GLU A 57 12.85 4.75 1.02
C GLU A 57 12.40 3.39 1.54
N LEU A 58 11.14 3.25 1.95
CA LEU A 58 10.55 1.96 2.33
C LEU A 58 10.72 0.92 1.21
N TYR A 59 10.39 1.31 -0.03
CA TYR A 59 10.47 0.42 -1.19
C TYR A 59 11.91 -0.05 -1.48
N ILE A 60 12.89 0.87 -1.43
CA ILE A 60 14.31 0.55 -1.60
C ILE A 60 14.81 -0.37 -0.48
N GLN A 61 14.26 -0.22 0.73
CA GLN A 61 14.59 -1.03 1.91
C GLN A 61 13.83 -2.36 1.94
N GLY A 62 13.10 -2.69 0.87
CA GLY A 62 12.50 -3.99 0.65
C GLY A 62 11.07 -4.15 1.13
N TRP A 63 10.44 -3.07 1.62
CA TRP A 63 9.00 -3.10 1.94
C TRP A 63 8.16 -3.26 0.68
N ASP A 64 7.02 -3.93 0.82
CA ASP A 64 6.06 -4.04 -0.27
C ASP A 64 5.11 -2.85 -0.24
N ILE A 65 5.13 -2.07 -1.32
CA ILE A 65 4.18 -0.96 -1.52
C ILE A 65 3.01 -1.47 -2.35
N LEU A 66 1.81 -1.46 -1.76
CA LEU A 66 0.58 -2.02 -2.32
C LEU A 66 -0.35 -0.91 -2.82
N ASN A 67 -1.30 -1.27 -3.67
CA ASN A 67 -2.25 -0.33 -4.29
C ASN A 67 -3.54 -0.24 -3.45
N HIS A 68 -3.81 0.93 -2.86
CA HIS A 68 -5.04 1.19 -2.11
C HIS A 68 -6.05 2.06 -2.89
N CYS A 69 -6.10 1.87 -4.21
CA CYS A 69 -6.80 2.72 -5.18
C CYS A 69 -6.27 4.17 -5.21
N TYR A 70 -6.81 5.02 -6.11
CA TYR A 70 -6.27 6.38 -6.27
C TYR A 70 -6.81 7.39 -5.24
N PHE A 71 -8.11 7.34 -4.91
CA PHE A 71 -8.79 8.37 -4.09
C PHE A 71 -9.41 7.88 -2.77
N HIS A 72 -9.42 6.57 -2.48
CA HIS A 72 -10.04 6.00 -1.28
C HIS A 72 -11.51 6.44 -1.06
N LYS A 73 -12.36 6.21 -2.06
CA LYS A 73 -13.80 6.56 -2.01
C LYS A 73 -14.62 5.46 -1.32
N GLU A 74 -15.66 5.88 -0.60
CA GLU A 74 -16.70 5.02 -0.03
C GLU A 74 -17.76 4.63 -1.07
N ASN A 75 -18.52 3.56 -0.78
CA ASN A 75 -19.68 3.11 -1.55
C ASN A 75 -19.34 2.78 -3.01
N MET A 76 -18.18 2.17 -3.21
CA MET A 76 -17.68 1.75 -4.51
C MET A 76 -18.16 0.34 -4.88
N TYR A 77 -18.66 -0.42 -3.90
CA TYR A 77 -19.29 -1.75 -4.11
C TYR A 77 -20.36 -1.74 -5.23
N ASP A 78 -21.27 -0.77 -5.21
CA ASP A 78 -22.34 -0.66 -6.22
C ASP A 78 -21.86 -0.02 -7.54
N GLN A 79 -20.57 0.26 -7.68
CA GLN A 79 -19.95 0.94 -8.82
C GLN A 79 -18.67 0.21 -9.29
N PRO A 80 -18.75 -1.09 -9.67
CA PRO A 80 -17.58 -1.92 -9.95
C PRO A 80 -16.69 -1.40 -11.08
N GLU A 81 -17.27 -0.81 -12.13
CA GLU A 81 -16.49 -0.19 -13.21
C GLU A 81 -15.65 0.99 -12.69
N GLN A 82 -16.25 1.85 -11.86
CA GLN A 82 -15.55 2.96 -11.25
C GLN A 82 -14.47 2.47 -10.27
N GLN A 83 -14.74 1.41 -9.51
CA GLN A 83 -13.78 0.81 -8.59
C GLN A 83 -12.56 0.27 -9.36
N LEU A 84 -12.79 -0.44 -10.47
CA LEU A 84 -11.72 -0.91 -11.34
C LEU A 84 -10.90 0.25 -11.94
N LEU A 85 -11.56 1.33 -12.36
CA LEU A 85 -10.88 2.53 -12.86
C LEU A 85 -10.00 3.19 -11.80
N GLU A 86 -10.46 3.27 -10.55
CA GLU A 86 -9.67 3.82 -9.43
C GLU A 86 -8.42 2.97 -9.14
N PHE A 87 -8.54 1.64 -9.14
CA PHE A 87 -7.38 0.75 -8.98
C PHE A 87 -6.42 0.83 -10.15
N ASN A 88 -6.92 0.89 -11.39
CA ASN A 88 -6.09 1.08 -12.58
C ASN A 88 -5.33 2.40 -12.52
N ARG A 89 -5.99 3.47 -12.10
CA ARG A 89 -5.35 4.78 -11.92
C ARG A 89 -4.26 4.74 -10.85
N GLY A 90 -4.50 4.08 -9.72
CA GLY A 90 -3.50 3.87 -8.67
C GLY A 90 -2.29 3.09 -9.18
N ARG A 91 -2.54 1.98 -9.87
CA ARG A 91 -1.51 1.11 -10.48
C ARG A 91 -0.63 1.87 -11.47
N GLU A 92 -1.23 2.65 -12.36
CA GLU A 92 -0.50 3.44 -13.36
C GLU A 92 0.31 4.56 -12.70
N TRP A 93 -0.19 5.18 -11.64
CA TRP A 93 0.59 6.12 -10.84
C TRP A 93 1.81 5.42 -10.21
N MET A 94 1.63 4.24 -9.60
CA MET A 94 2.73 3.48 -8.98
C MET A 94 3.80 3.09 -10.02
N LYS A 95 3.39 2.60 -11.20
CA LYS A 95 4.32 2.24 -12.28
C LYS A 95 5.13 3.44 -12.77
N ARG A 96 4.49 4.59 -12.97
CA ARG A 96 5.16 5.83 -13.40
C ARG A 96 6.18 6.33 -12.38
N ASN A 97 5.96 5.99 -11.11
CA ASN A 97 6.84 6.31 -10.00
C ASN A 97 7.74 5.12 -9.59
N TYR A 98 7.94 4.13 -10.47
CA TYR A 98 8.85 3.01 -10.28
C TYR A 98 8.55 2.08 -9.08
N LEU A 99 7.35 2.16 -8.49
CA LEU A 99 6.88 1.31 -7.40
C LEU A 99 6.19 0.05 -7.96
N VAL A 100 6.91 -0.74 -8.76
CA VAL A 100 6.28 -1.75 -9.65
C VAL A 100 6.05 -3.12 -9.01
N LYS A 101 6.82 -3.49 -7.97
CA LYS A 101 6.88 -4.87 -7.45
C LYS A 101 5.51 -5.42 -7.03
N CYS A 102 4.70 -4.60 -6.36
CA CYS A 102 3.42 -5.00 -5.79
C CYS A 102 2.25 -4.08 -6.22
N ALA A 103 2.40 -3.36 -7.33
CA ALA A 103 1.36 -2.46 -7.86
C ALA A 103 0.06 -3.19 -8.24
N ASP A 104 0.13 -4.50 -8.49
CA ASP A 104 -1.01 -5.37 -8.82
C ASP A 104 -1.65 -6.02 -7.58
N VAL A 105 -1.12 -5.79 -6.38
CA VAL A 105 -1.75 -6.21 -5.11
C VAL A 105 -2.69 -5.10 -4.66
N ALA A 106 -3.99 -5.36 -4.79
CA ALA A 106 -5.04 -4.43 -4.40
C ALA A 106 -5.46 -4.64 -2.94
N VAL A 107 -5.54 -3.54 -2.18
CA VAL A 107 -6.21 -3.50 -0.87
C VAL A 107 -7.48 -2.65 -1.04
N ILE A 108 -8.65 -3.20 -0.71
CA ILE A 108 -9.93 -2.54 -0.96
C ILE A 108 -10.27 -1.57 0.17
N PRO A 109 -10.49 -0.27 -0.12
CA PRO A 109 -11.00 0.69 0.86
C PRO A 109 -12.19 0.14 1.63
N TYR A 110 -12.18 0.33 2.95
CA TYR A 110 -13.26 -0.09 3.86
C TYR A 110 -13.56 -1.61 3.89
N GLY A 111 -12.77 -2.43 3.20
CA GLY A 111 -13.06 -3.87 3.06
C GLY A 111 -14.36 -4.14 2.30
N GLU A 112 -14.81 -3.19 1.47
CA GLU A 112 -16.00 -3.39 0.64
C GLU A 112 -15.79 -4.63 -0.26
N PRO A 113 -16.81 -5.48 -0.46
CA PRO A 113 -16.69 -6.60 -1.37
C PRO A 113 -16.46 -6.10 -2.80
N LEU A 114 -16.05 -6.99 -3.71
CA LEU A 114 -16.24 -6.76 -5.14
C LEU A 114 -17.64 -7.27 -5.48
N SER A 115 -18.44 -6.50 -6.22
CA SER A 115 -19.74 -6.99 -6.71
C SER A 115 -19.52 -8.20 -7.62
N ASN A 116 -20.40 -9.21 -7.53
CA ASN A 116 -20.41 -10.38 -8.41
C ASN A 116 -20.73 -10.04 -9.86
#